data_AF-A0A1E5TA67-F1
#
_entry.id   AF-A0A1E5TA67-F1
#
_cell.length_a   1.000
_cell.length_b   1.000
_cell.length_c   1.000
_cell.angle_alpha   90.00
_cell.angle_beta   90.00
_cell.angle_gamma   90.00
#
_symmetry.space_group_name_H-M   'P 1'
#
loop_
_entity.id
_entity.type
_entity.pdbx_description
1 polymer ?
#
loop_
_entity_poly.entity_id
_entity_poly.type
_entity_poly.pdbx_seq_one_letter_code
_entity_poly.pdbx_strand_id
1 'polypeptide(L)'
;MNNNRFLFLEEDLKVFSEQPSKLIHKKKYSTQKTPAAGVALAGAVIAGTGVGWQIFEFAWAHTEGDIKVKLARMEGAKLPGDDKSFQNKGTWKKKTVRIYEKDGSRIGDEISAKFDLSFKYNGYGVGYIDMDHVESNDAVAFGLNVEAKLMADPNTYISNNGGQDMAMVEVTFNYRFTHSFQNDLIKVKRLKLYGDGTVI
;
A
#
# COMPACT_ATOMS: atom_id res chain seq x y z
N MET A 1 -39.90 -24.35 27.24
CA MET A 1 -39.54 -23.14 28.01
C MET A 1 -38.08 -23.23 28.41
N ASN A 2 -37.41 -22.08 28.37
CA ASN A 2 -36.06 -21.74 28.86
C ASN A 2 -34.88 -21.84 27.89
N ASN A 3 -34.67 -20.69 27.25
CA ASN A 3 -33.40 -20.16 26.77
C ASN A 3 -32.35 -20.14 27.89
N ASN A 4 -31.10 -20.41 27.55
CA ASN A 4 -29.93 -19.85 28.25
C ASN A 4 -28.87 -19.46 27.21
N ARG A 5 -28.92 -18.18 26.82
CA ARG A 5 -27.79 -17.40 26.30
C ARG A 5 -27.06 -16.80 27.50
N PHE A 6 -25.78 -16.46 27.29
CA PHE A 6 -24.89 -15.64 28.14
C PHE A 6 -24.07 -16.39 29.19
N LEU A 7 -22.82 -16.66 28.82
CA LEU A 7 -21.64 -16.75 29.70
C LEU A 7 -20.45 -16.24 28.87
N PHE A 8 -19.44 -15.68 29.56
CA PHE A 8 -18.21 -15.02 29.08
C PHE A 8 -18.25 -13.49 29.00
N LEU A 9 -18.22 -12.84 30.17
CA LEU A 9 -17.68 -11.50 30.41
C LEU A 9 -17.33 -11.40 31.90
N GLU A 10 -16.21 -11.98 32.36
CA GLU A 10 -15.81 -11.80 33.77
C GLU A 10 -14.31 -12.02 34.12
N GLU A 11 -13.36 -12.04 33.17
CA GLU A 11 -11.94 -12.26 33.51
C GLU A 11 -10.98 -11.06 33.45
N ASP A 12 -11.33 -9.90 32.88
CA ASP A 12 -10.31 -8.84 32.66
C ASP A 12 -10.36 -7.62 33.62
N LEU A 13 -11.05 -7.74 34.76
CA LEU A 13 -11.19 -6.62 35.72
C LEU A 13 -10.63 -6.96 37.10
N LYS A 14 -9.31 -7.15 37.17
CA LYS A 14 -8.42 -6.98 38.33
C LYS A 14 -7.03 -6.93 37.70
N VAL A 15 -6.34 -5.79 37.60
CA VAL A 15 -5.50 -5.23 38.67
C VAL A 15 -5.20 -3.77 38.32
N PHE A 16 -5.71 -2.84 39.11
CA PHE A 16 -5.15 -1.49 39.27
C PHE A 16 -4.50 -1.44 40.66
N SER A 17 -3.20 -1.19 40.74
CA SER A 17 -2.53 -0.72 41.96
C SER A 17 -1.11 -0.22 41.64
N GLU A 18 -1.00 1.11 41.62
CA GLU A 18 0.09 1.99 42.07
C GLU A 18 1.48 2.01 41.38
N GLN A 19 1.88 3.22 40.96
CA GLN A 19 3.20 3.60 40.44
C GLN A 19 4.22 3.85 41.58
N PRO A 20 5.54 3.85 41.28
CA PRO A 20 6.20 5.15 41.06
C PRO A 20 7.20 5.19 39.90
N SER A 21 7.54 6.42 39.53
CA SER A 21 8.30 6.91 38.38
C SER A 21 9.79 6.55 38.34
N LYS A 22 10.31 6.19 37.14
CA LYS A 22 11.49 6.77 36.44
C LYS A 22 11.97 5.89 35.27
N LEU A 23 12.50 6.57 34.26
CA LEU A 23 13.17 6.10 33.02
C LEU A 23 12.25 5.69 31.85
N ILE A 24 11.89 6.70 31.06
CA ILE A 24 11.43 6.53 29.67
C ILE A 24 12.61 5.95 28.87
N HIS A 25 12.71 4.63 28.81
CA HIS A 25 13.40 3.98 27.70
C HIS A 25 12.48 4.05 26.49
N LYS A 26 12.91 4.81 25.46
CA LYS A 26 12.33 4.72 24.11
C LYS A 26 12.39 3.25 23.68
N LYS A 27 11.27 2.52 23.79
CA LYS A 27 11.13 1.23 23.12
C LYS A 27 11.10 1.53 21.63
N LYS A 28 12.25 1.35 20.97
CA LYS A 28 12.27 1.05 19.53
C LYS A 28 11.50 -0.26 19.39
N TYR A 29 10.23 -0.19 19.00
CA TYR A 29 9.52 -1.38 18.57
C TYR A 29 10.14 -1.81 17.24
N SER A 30 11.11 -2.72 17.35
CA SER A 30 11.54 -3.55 16.24
C SER A 30 10.43 -4.55 16.01
N THR A 31 9.58 -4.30 15.02
CA THR A 31 8.60 -5.30 14.58
C THR A 31 9.22 -6.13 13.48
N GLN A 32 9.25 -7.42 13.79
CA GLN A 32 9.73 -8.52 13.00
C GLN A 32 9.21 -8.49 11.57
N LYS A 33 10.08 -8.94 10.65
CA LYS A 33 9.71 -9.40 9.32
C LYS A 33 8.74 -10.57 9.47
N THR A 34 7.45 -10.27 9.52
CA THR A 34 6.40 -11.31 9.44
C THR A 34 6.51 -11.94 8.06
N PRO A 35 6.81 -13.25 7.95
CA PRO A 35 6.72 -13.93 6.67
C PRO A 35 5.26 -13.86 6.22
N ALA A 36 5.05 -13.54 4.95
CA ALA A 36 3.75 -13.56 4.31
C ALA A 36 3.13 -14.96 4.46
N ALA A 37 2.36 -15.17 5.51
CA ALA A 37 1.62 -16.39 5.77
C ALA A 37 0.23 -15.99 6.27
N GLY A 38 -0.71 -15.97 5.33
CA GLY A 38 -2.12 -16.18 5.64
C GLY A 38 -2.88 -15.04 6.30
N VAL A 39 -2.84 -13.82 5.75
CA VAL A 39 -4.05 -13.01 5.78
C VAL A 39 -4.82 -13.39 4.51
N ALA A 40 -5.89 -14.15 4.66
CA ALA A 40 -6.83 -14.41 3.58
C ALA A 40 -7.52 -13.08 3.24
N LEU A 41 -6.84 -12.24 2.46
CA LEU A 41 -7.38 -11.00 1.95
C LEU A 41 -8.40 -11.39 0.89
N ALA A 42 -9.68 -11.19 1.19
CA ALA A 42 -10.74 -11.20 0.18
C ALA A 42 -10.49 -10.02 -0.77
N GLY A 43 -9.60 -10.22 -1.74
CA GLY A 43 -9.32 -9.26 -2.80
C GLY A 43 -10.46 -9.31 -3.80
N ALA A 44 -11.16 -8.20 -4.00
CA ALA A 44 -12.07 -8.07 -5.12
C ALA A 44 -11.25 -7.75 -6.38
N VAL A 45 -11.63 -8.32 -7.53
CA VAL A 45 -11.14 -7.90 -8.85
C VAL A 45 -11.99 -6.71 -9.29
N ILE A 46 -11.40 -5.53 -9.47
CA ILE A 46 -12.19 -4.27 -9.43
C ILE A 46 -12.12 -3.45 -10.71
N ALA A 47 -11.12 -3.67 -11.57
CA ALA A 47 -11.07 -3.02 -12.88
C ALA A 47 -10.15 -3.75 -13.88
N GLY A 48 -10.58 -3.76 -15.15
CA GLY A 48 -9.77 -4.05 -16.33
C GLY A 48 -9.28 -5.51 -16.45
N THR A 49 -10.01 -6.34 -17.18
CA THR A 49 -9.44 -7.57 -17.74
C THR A 49 -8.86 -7.25 -19.12
N GLY A 50 -7.56 -7.02 -19.19
CA GLY A 50 -6.82 -7.11 -20.46
C GLY A 50 -6.29 -8.52 -20.67
N VAL A 51 -5.76 -8.80 -21.86
CA VAL A 51 -5.26 -10.15 -22.18
C VAL A 51 -4.03 -10.48 -21.33
N GLY A 52 -4.23 -11.15 -20.19
CA GLY A 52 -3.17 -11.69 -19.34
C GLY A 52 -2.76 -10.83 -18.14
N TRP A 53 -3.60 -9.88 -17.69
CA TRP A 53 -3.41 -9.16 -16.43
C TRP A 53 -4.72 -8.89 -15.70
N GLN A 54 -4.64 -8.79 -14.37
CA GLN A 54 -5.76 -8.56 -13.46
C GLN A 54 -5.32 -7.65 -12.31
N ILE A 55 -6.18 -6.71 -11.92
CA ILE A 55 -5.97 -5.84 -10.76
C ILE A 55 -6.87 -6.30 -9.62
N PHE A 56 -6.25 -6.51 -8.46
CA PHE A 56 -6.89 -6.85 -7.20
C PHE A 56 -6.73 -5.67 -6.26
N GLU A 57 -7.80 -5.24 -5.60
CA GLU A 57 -7.66 -4.36 -4.43
C GLU A 57 -7.94 -5.16 -3.17
N PHE A 58 -7.09 -4.93 -2.17
CA PHE A 58 -7.17 -5.56 -0.87
C PHE A 58 -7.62 -4.50 0.14
N ALA A 59 -8.87 -4.65 0.59
CA ALA A 59 -9.37 -3.87 1.70
C ALA A 59 -8.58 -4.24 2.97
N TRP A 60 -8.00 -3.26 3.65
CA TRP A 60 -7.35 -3.38 4.97
C TRP A 60 -6.11 -4.27 4.98
N ALA A 61 -5.17 -4.02 4.07
CA ALA A 61 -3.90 -4.73 4.02
C ALA A 61 -3.11 -4.58 5.33
N HIS A 62 -3.19 -3.41 5.97
CA HIS A 62 -2.57 -3.13 7.28
C HIS A 62 -3.40 -2.13 8.09
N THR A 63 -3.45 -2.32 9.41
CA THR A 63 -4.03 -1.37 10.36
C THR A 63 -3.13 -1.31 11.59
N GLU A 64 -2.59 -0.14 11.89
CA GLU A 64 -1.76 0.13 13.06
C GLU A 64 -2.28 1.39 13.74
N GLY A 65 -2.92 1.25 14.91
CA GLY A 65 -3.53 2.39 15.61
C GLY A 65 -4.53 3.15 14.74
N ASP A 66 -4.29 4.45 14.56
CA ASP A 66 -5.10 5.35 13.76
C ASP A 66 -4.76 5.35 12.25
N ILE A 67 -3.89 4.43 11.82
CA ILE A 67 -3.43 4.28 10.44
C ILE A 67 -4.15 3.11 9.75
N LYS A 68 -4.83 3.42 8.66
CA LYS A 68 -5.68 2.50 7.89
C LYS A 68 -5.22 2.44 6.45
N VAL A 69 -4.81 1.26 5.98
CA VAL A 69 -4.22 1.11 4.65
C VAL A 69 -5.02 0.13 3.78
N LYS A 70 -5.40 0.59 2.59
CA LYS A 70 -5.92 -0.24 1.48
C LYS A 70 -4.91 -0.21 0.34
N LEU A 71 -4.47 -1.38 -0.09
CA LEU A 71 -3.45 -1.54 -1.14
C LEU A 71 -4.03 -2.29 -2.33
N ALA A 72 -3.43 -2.11 -3.48
CA ALA A 72 -3.77 -2.81 -4.70
C ALA A 72 -2.58 -3.59 -5.23
N ARG A 73 -2.85 -4.70 -5.91
CA ARG A 73 -1.89 -5.55 -6.60
C ARG A 73 -2.34 -5.75 -8.03
N MET A 74 -1.39 -5.84 -8.94
CA MET A 74 -1.65 -6.31 -10.30
C MET A 74 -0.93 -7.64 -10.50
N GLU A 75 -1.66 -8.66 -10.94
CA GLU A 75 -1.06 -9.90 -11.43
C GLU A 75 -1.06 -9.91 -12.96
N GLY A 76 -0.16 -10.70 -13.53
CA GLY A 76 0.07 -10.74 -14.98
C GLY A 76 0.89 -9.56 -15.49
N ALA A 77 0.73 -9.22 -16.78
CA ALA A 77 1.48 -8.15 -17.43
C ALA A 77 0.62 -7.32 -18.38
N LYS A 78 0.64 -6.00 -18.21
CA LYS A 78 0.12 -5.05 -19.17
C LYS A 78 1.16 -4.84 -20.27
N LEU A 79 0.77 -5.10 -21.50
CA LEU A 79 1.62 -5.04 -22.70
C LEU A 79 1.12 -3.95 -23.66
N PRO A 80 2.00 -3.44 -24.56
CA PRO A 80 1.61 -2.49 -25.59
C PRO A 80 0.44 -3.05 -26.41
N GLY A 81 -0.66 -2.31 -26.50
CA GLY A 81 -1.89 -2.75 -27.18
C GLY A 81 -2.46 -4.10 -26.70
N ASP A 82 -2.08 -4.58 -25.51
CA ASP A 82 -2.38 -5.93 -25.01
C ASP A 82 -1.91 -7.08 -25.93
N ASP A 83 -0.87 -6.84 -26.73
CA ASP A 83 -0.27 -7.85 -27.60
C ASP A 83 0.73 -8.74 -26.82
N LYS A 84 0.38 -10.02 -26.71
CA LYS A 84 1.20 -11.07 -26.08
C LYS A 84 2.55 -11.30 -26.74
N SER A 85 2.74 -10.89 -28.00
CA SER A 85 4.04 -11.00 -28.68
C SER A 85 5.16 -10.28 -27.91
N PHE A 86 4.84 -9.25 -27.11
CA PHE A 86 5.79 -8.49 -26.31
C PHE A 86 6.14 -9.14 -24.96
N GLN A 87 5.43 -10.18 -24.52
CA GLN A 87 5.65 -10.80 -23.21
C GLN A 87 7.06 -11.39 -23.07
N ASN A 88 7.59 -11.95 -24.16
CA ASN A 88 8.87 -12.66 -24.21
C ASN A 88 9.94 -11.94 -25.05
N LYS A 89 9.69 -10.71 -25.52
CA LYS A 89 10.67 -9.93 -26.31
C LYS A 89 11.84 -9.40 -25.48
N GLY A 90 11.65 -9.25 -24.18
CA GLY A 90 12.69 -8.76 -23.27
C GLY A 90 12.77 -9.56 -21.99
N THR A 91 13.86 -9.38 -21.25
CA THR A 91 14.06 -10.02 -19.94
C THR A 91 13.33 -9.24 -18.86
N TRP A 92 12.47 -9.92 -18.10
CA TRP A 92 11.79 -9.33 -16.95
C TRP A 92 12.77 -9.00 -15.81
N LYS A 93 12.82 -7.73 -15.44
CA LYS A 93 13.57 -7.18 -14.31
C LYS A 93 12.60 -6.71 -13.24
N LYS A 94 13.03 -6.67 -11.98
CA LYS A 94 12.25 -6.15 -10.86
C LYS A 94 12.80 -4.78 -10.44
N LYS A 95 11.92 -3.83 -10.16
CA LYS A 95 12.26 -2.54 -9.54
C LYS A 95 11.35 -2.31 -8.35
N THR A 96 11.89 -1.70 -7.30
CA THR A 96 11.15 -1.31 -6.11
C THR A 96 11.37 0.18 -5.86
N VAL A 97 10.28 0.90 -5.58
CA VAL A 97 10.26 2.33 -5.31
C VAL A 97 9.69 2.54 -3.92
N ARG A 98 10.43 3.27 -3.08
CA ARG A 98 9.98 3.66 -1.74
C ARG A 98 9.06 4.88 -1.84
N ILE A 99 7.89 4.77 -1.24
CA ILE A 99 6.90 5.84 -1.17
C ILE A 99 6.73 6.21 0.29
N TYR A 100 6.86 7.49 0.59
CA TYR A 100 6.76 7.99 1.95
C TYR A 100 6.00 9.31 1.92
N GLU A 101 5.09 9.46 2.86
CA GLU A 101 4.38 10.70 3.11
C GLU A 101 4.17 10.88 4.61
N LYS A 102 4.18 12.13 5.05
CA LYS A 102 4.07 12.50 6.46
C LYS A 102 3.29 13.79 6.62
N ASP A 103 2.69 13.95 7.79
CA ASP A 103 2.10 15.21 8.22
C ASP A 103 2.23 15.36 9.73
N GLY A 104 2.40 16.58 10.22
CA GLY A 104 2.69 16.79 11.64
C GLY A 104 2.50 18.22 12.11
N SER A 105 2.45 18.36 13.44
CA SER A 105 2.36 19.67 14.07
C SER A 105 3.73 20.33 14.21
N ARG A 106 3.73 21.66 14.37
CA ARG A 106 4.94 22.44 14.72
C ARG A 106 5.59 22.04 16.05
N ILE A 107 4.91 21.23 16.87
CA ILE A 107 5.33 20.85 18.23
C ILE A 107 5.97 19.44 18.24
N GLY A 108 6.17 18.83 17.07
CA GLY A 108 7.06 17.67 16.89
C GLY A 108 6.38 16.30 16.84
N ASP A 109 5.06 16.23 16.96
CA ASP A 109 4.30 14.99 16.69
C ASP A 109 3.94 14.89 15.21
N GLU A 110 4.14 13.73 14.60
CA GLU A 110 4.04 13.50 13.15
C GLU A 110 3.45 12.13 12.85
N ILE A 111 2.40 12.08 12.05
CA ILE A 111 1.86 10.84 11.51
C ILE A 111 2.48 10.57 10.14
N SER A 112 2.94 9.34 9.90
CA SER A 112 3.56 9.01 8.62
C SER A 112 3.38 7.55 8.24
N ALA A 113 3.43 7.27 6.93
CA ALA A 113 3.41 5.91 6.42
C ALA A 113 4.37 5.75 5.24
N LYS A 114 5.06 4.60 5.23
CA LYS A 114 6.07 4.23 4.24
C LYS A 114 5.68 2.91 3.57
N PHE A 115 5.75 2.90 2.24
CA PHE A 115 5.36 1.77 1.40
C PHE A 115 6.46 1.42 0.41
N ASP A 116 6.55 0.14 0.09
CA ASP A 116 7.31 -0.39 -1.02
C ASP A 116 6.40 -0.69 -2.20
N LEU A 117 6.61 -0.01 -3.32
CA LEU A 117 5.98 -0.34 -4.60
C LEU A 117 6.97 -1.14 -5.44
N SER A 118 6.73 -2.44 -5.56
CA SER A 118 7.52 -3.35 -6.38
C SER A 118 6.80 -3.64 -7.69
N PHE A 119 7.51 -3.60 -8.81
CA PHE A 119 6.97 -4.00 -10.10
C PHE A 119 8.01 -4.70 -10.98
N LYS A 120 7.56 -5.47 -11.96
CA LYS A 120 8.39 -6.04 -13.01
C LYS A 120 8.24 -5.26 -14.32
N TYR A 121 9.31 -5.23 -15.11
CA TYR A 121 9.34 -4.57 -16.41
C TYR A 121 10.29 -5.32 -17.36
N ASN A 122 10.04 -5.29 -18.67
CA ASN A 122 10.86 -6.03 -19.64
C ASN A 122 11.35 -5.20 -20.84
N GLY A 123 11.19 -3.88 -20.81
CA GLY A 123 11.45 -2.97 -21.94
C GLY A 123 10.19 -2.56 -22.70
N TYR A 124 9.10 -3.32 -22.57
CA TYR A 124 7.84 -3.13 -23.30
C TYR A 124 6.63 -3.12 -22.36
N GLY A 125 6.57 -4.03 -21.40
CA GLY A 125 5.43 -4.21 -20.51
C GLY A 125 5.74 -3.95 -19.05
N VAL A 126 4.68 -3.66 -18.30
CA VAL A 126 4.69 -3.62 -16.83
C VAL A 126 3.97 -4.85 -16.33
N GLY A 127 4.65 -5.64 -15.51
CA GLY A 127 4.10 -6.88 -14.95
C GLY A 127 4.23 -6.91 -13.45
N TYR A 128 3.42 -7.75 -12.82
CA TYR A 128 3.39 -8.02 -11.38
C TYR A 128 3.69 -6.78 -10.52
N ILE A 129 2.66 -6.02 -10.16
CA ILE A 129 2.79 -4.87 -9.27
C ILE A 129 2.32 -5.27 -7.88
N ASP A 130 3.16 -5.03 -6.88
CA ASP A 130 2.91 -5.37 -5.50
C ASP A 130 3.24 -4.19 -4.60
N MET A 131 2.49 -4.05 -3.52
CA MET A 131 2.66 -2.97 -2.56
C MET A 131 2.73 -3.54 -1.15
N ASP A 132 3.78 -3.19 -0.43
CA ASP A 132 4.00 -3.62 0.94
C ASP A 132 4.06 -2.41 1.87
N HIS A 133 3.38 -2.50 3.02
CA HIS A 133 3.61 -1.55 4.10
C HIS A 133 4.95 -1.86 4.77
N VAL A 134 5.76 -0.82 4.97
CA VAL A 134 7.13 -0.96 5.51
C VAL A 134 7.19 -0.47 6.96
N GLU A 135 6.67 0.72 7.20
CA GLU A 135 6.83 1.43 8.46
C GLU A 135 5.77 2.52 8.59
N SER A 136 5.19 2.66 9.78
CA SER A 136 4.35 3.77 10.16
C SER A 136 4.89 4.48 11.40
N ASN A 137 4.60 5.77 11.51
CA ASN A 137 4.67 6.49 12.77
C ASN A 137 3.27 6.97 13.12
N ASP A 138 2.78 6.56 14.29
CA ASP A 138 1.49 6.98 14.83
C ASP A 138 1.67 8.18 15.75
N ALA A 139 0.68 9.07 15.78
CA ALA A 139 0.72 10.33 16.50
C ALA A 139 -0.61 10.61 17.21
N VAL A 140 -0.53 11.15 18.43
CA VAL A 140 -1.73 11.33 19.26
C VAL A 140 -2.56 12.47 18.70
N ALA A 141 -3.86 12.21 18.51
CA ALA A 141 -4.83 13.17 17.95
C ALA A 141 -4.72 13.37 16.43
N PHE A 142 -3.96 12.51 15.75
CA PHE A 142 -3.86 12.41 14.29
C PHE A 142 -4.48 11.10 13.82
N GLY A 143 -4.88 11.03 12.56
CA GLY A 143 -5.26 9.78 11.90
C GLY A 143 -4.87 9.80 10.44
N LEU A 144 -4.66 8.62 9.86
CA LEU A 144 -4.19 8.49 8.48
C LEU A 144 -4.92 7.37 7.76
N ASN A 145 -5.64 7.71 6.70
CA ASN A 145 -6.18 6.74 5.77
C ASN A 145 -5.40 6.80 4.46
N VAL A 146 -4.86 5.66 4.03
CA VAL A 146 -4.15 5.50 2.75
C VAL A 146 -4.92 4.54 1.86
N GLU A 147 -5.23 4.99 0.64
CA GLU A 147 -5.84 4.17 -0.40
C GLU A 147 -5.01 4.22 -1.67
N ALA A 148 -4.41 3.09 -2.03
CA ALA A 148 -3.66 2.92 -3.26
C ALA A 148 -4.53 2.29 -4.34
N LYS A 149 -4.51 2.87 -5.55
CA LYS A 149 -5.23 2.40 -6.73
C LYS A 149 -4.27 2.14 -7.87
N LEU A 150 -4.59 1.14 -8.69
CA LEU A 150 -3.89 0.81 -9.91
C LEU A 150 -4.82 1.03 -11.11
N MET A 151 -4.31 1.68 -12.15
CA MET A 151 -5.01 1.90 -13.40
C MET A 151 -4.08 1.57 -14.56
N ALA A 152 -4.40 0.52 -15.30
CA ALA A 152 -3.71 0.22 -16.55
C ALA A 152 -4.16 1.24 -17.62
N ASP A 153 -3.20 1.93 -18.23
CA ASP A 153 -3.50 2.87 -19.30
C ASP A 153 -3.75 2.10 -20.62
N PRO A 154 -4.83 2.41 -21.36
CA PRO A 154 -5.10 1.75 -22.64
C PRO A 154 -4.10 2.14 -23.73
N ASN A 155 -3.36 3.24 -23.58
CA ASN A 155 -2.46 3.76 -24.61
C ASN A 155 -1.12 3.02 -24.64
N THR A 156 -0.51 3.05 -25.82
CA THR A 156 0.89 2.66 -26.04
C THR A 156 1.75 3.93 -26.07
N TYR A 157 2.89 3.88 -25.42
CA TYR A 157 3.87 4.96 -25.31
C TYR A 157 5.16 4.60 -26.03
N ILE A 158 5.97 5.59 -26.39
CA ILE A 158 7.29 5.37 -26.99
C ILE A 158 8.37 5.60 -25.94
N SER A 159 9.23 4.60 -25.75
CA SER A 159 10.36 4.65 -24.83
C SER A 159 11.40 5.67 -25.28
N ASN A 160 11.84 6.53 -24.37
CA ASN A 160 13.00 7.38 -24.58
C ASN A 160 14.32 6.58 -24.59
N ASN A 161 14.29 5.34 -24.09
CA ASN A 161 15.41 4.40 -24.02
C ASN A 161 15.35 3.38 -25.17
N GLY A 162 15.33 3.87 -26.42
CA GLY A 162 15.43 3.02 -27.61
C GLY A 162 14.26 3.11 -28.62
N GLY A 163 13.26 3.96 -28.36
CA GLY A 163 12.18 4.24 -29.32
C GLY A 163 11.15 3.12 -29.48
N GLN A 164 11.19 2.07 -28.65
CA GLN A 164 10.22 0.98 -28.69
C GLN A 164 8.88 1.34 -28.03
N ASP A 165 7.82 0.69 -28.51
CA ASP A 165 6.49 0.71 -27.89
C ASP A 165 6.52 0.14 -26.47
N MET A 166 5.87 0.82 -25.54
CA MET A 166 5.76 0.41 -24.14
C MET A 166 4.38 0.70 -23.56
N ALA A 167 3.98 -0.12 -22.59
CA ALA A 167 2.79 0.12 -21.80
C ALA A 167 3.09 0.93 -20.54
N MET A 168 2.03 1.48 -19.94
CA MET A 168 2.09 2.23 -18.70
C MET A 168 0.99 1.77 -17.73
N VAL A 169 1.32 1.74 -16.44
CA VAL A 169 0.36 1.55 -15.36
C VAL A 169 0.50 2.71 -14.38
N GLU A 170 -0.59 3.42 -14.12
CA GLU A 170 -0.64 4.49 -13.14
C GLU A 170 -0.98 3.92 -11.76
N VAL A 171 -0.22 4.36 -10.76
CA VAL A 171 -0.44 4.08 -9.35
C VAL A 171 -0.78 5.37 -8.63
N THR A 172 -1.95 5.44 -8.01
CA THR A 172 -2.39 6.61 -7.25
C THR A 172 -2.52 6.28 -5.77
N PHE A 173 -1.78 6.97 -4.93
CA PHE A 173 -1.91 6.95 -3.48
C PHE A 173 -2.71 8.17 -3.03
N ASN A 174 -3.85 7.93 -2.40
CA ASN A 174 -4.64 8.96 -1.73
C ASN A 174 -4.37 8.87 -0.23
N TYR A 175 -3.80 9.93 0.32
CA TYR A 175 -3.56 10.09 1.75
C TYR A 175 -4.57 11.07 2.31
N ARG A 176 -5.33 10.64 3.31
CA ARG A 176 -6.22 11.50 4.09
C ARG A 176 -5.74 11.54 5.53
N PHE A 177 -5.15 12.65 5.89
CA PHE A 177 -4.73 12.99 7.25
C PHE A 177 -5.91 13.66 7.97
N THR A 178 -6.25 13.14 9.14
CA THR A 178 -7.30 13.69 10.01
C THR A 178 -6.68 14.25 11.27
N HIS A 179 -7.17 15.40 11.73
CA HIS A 179 -6.63 16.09 12.89
C HIS A 179 -7.74 16.41 13.89
N SER A 180 -7.47 16.22 15.18
CA SER A 180 -8.47 16.56 16.21
C SER A 180 -8.60 18.08 16.44
N PHE A 181 -7.55 18.85 16.16
CA PHE A 181 -7.47 20.30 16.45
C PHE A 181 -7.09 21.16 15.24
N GLN A 182 -6.96 20.56 14.06
CA GLN A 182 -6.60 21.24 12.82
C GLN A 182 -7.51 20.77 11.68
N ASN A 183 -7.37 21.37 10.51
CA ASN A 183 -8.09 20.92 9.33
C ASN A 183 -7.54 19.59 8.81
N ASP A 184 -8.41 18.74 8.29
CA ASP A 184 -8.00 17.56 7.52
C ASP A 184 -7.13 17.97 6.31
N LEU A 185 -6.15 17.14 5.99
CA LEU A 185 -5.27 17.33 4.84
C LEU A 185 -5.37 16.13 3.90
N ILE A 186 -5.55 16.39 2.61
CA ILE A 186 -5.54 15.36 1.58
C ILE A 186 -4.30 15.57 0.69
N LYS A 187 -3.49 14.53 0.56
CA LYS A 187 -2.37 14.50 -0.39
C LYS A 187 -2.60 13.37 -1.38
N VAL A 188 -2.34 13.66 -2.66
CA VAL A 188 -2.45 12.66 -3.74
C VAL A 188 -1.09 12.52 -4.39
N LYS A 189 -0.57 11.30 -4.44
CA LYS A 189 0.68 10.98 -5.11
C LYS A 189 0.42 10.01 -6.24
N ARG A 190 0.75 10.43 -7.46
CA ARG A 190 0.60 9.61 -8.67
C ARG A 190 1.97 9.21 -9.16
N LEU A 191 2.12 7.95 -9.52
CA LEU A 191 3.32 7.38 -10.08
C LEU A 191 2.96 6.68 -11.39
N LYS A 192 3.70 6.96 -12.46
CA LYS A 192 3.53 6.29 -13.74
C LYS A 192 4.65 5.27 -13.91
N LEU A 193 4.28 3.99 -13.95
CA LEU A 193 5.21 2.89 -14.17
C LEU A 193 5.22 2.58 -15.66
N TYR A 194 6.39 2.69 -16.29
CA TYR A 194 6.55 2.39 -17.71
C TYR A 194 7.21 1.03 -17.94
N GLY A 195 6.91 0.42 -19.09
CA GLY A 195 7.42 -0.90 -19.45
C GLY A 195 8.95 -0.98 -19.60
N ASP A 196 9.63 0.16 -19.74
CA ASP A 196 11.09 0.27 -19.73
C ASP A 196 11.71 0.37 -18.31
N GLY A 197 10.87 0.43 -17.27
CA GLY A 197 11.28 0.57 -15.88
C GLY A 197 11.39 2.02 -15.39
N THR A 198 11.09 3.00 -16.25
CA THR A 198 10.99 4.41 -15.87
C THR A 198 9.81 4.61 -14.91
N VAL A 199 10.01 5.47 -13.91
CA VAL A 199 8.99 5.86 -12.94
C VAL A 199 9.00 7.37 -12.82
N ILE A 200 7.83 7.99 -12.99
CA ILE A 200 7.62 9.44 -12.94
C ILE A 200 6.50 9.76 -11.96
#